data_AF-A0A182GM79-F1
#
_entry.id   AF-A0A182GM79-F1
#
_cell.length_a   1.000
_cell.length_b   1.000
_cell.length_c   1.000
_cell.angle_alpha   90.00
_cell.angle_beta   90.00
_cell.angle_gamma   90.00
#
_symmetry.space_group_name_H-M   'P 1'
#
loop_
_entity.id
_entity.type
_entity.pdbx_description
1 polymer ?
#
loop_
_entity_poly.entity_id
_entity_poly.type
_entity_poly.pdbx_seq_one_letter_code
_entity_poly.pdbx_strand_id
1 'polypeptide(L)'
;MILLLLLVAVGYLIYRWSVATFDYFEKLNVPFLKPYPLFGAIWPYIKGEKSPVEATTEGYRLFSGNRFSGFFSFREPGYLIHDPELIKQIGIRDFDHFTDHANNVSVEVDPFLGRSLFFSDGQRWKHGRTALSPAFTGSKMRNMFELMTSYTDGAMKRLQLELEINSRRK
;
A
#
# COMPACT_ATOMS: atom_id res chain seq x y z
N MET A 1 -23.07 12.09 -37.16
CA MET A 1 -21.77 11.75 -37.81
C MET A 1 -20.60 12.53 -37.18
N ILE A 2 -20.63 13.88 -37.16
CA ILE A 2 -19.54 14.70 -36.58
C ILE A 2 -19.30 14.39 -35.09
N LEU A 3 -20.36 14.28 -34.27
CA LEU A 3 -20.23 13.94 -32.84
C LEU A 3 -19.55 12.57 -32.62
N LEU A 4 -19.85 11.60 -33.49
CA LEU A 4 -19.28 10.26 -33.40
C LEU A 4 -17.78 10.26 -33.78
N LEU A 5 -17.42 11.04 -34.81
CA LEU A 5 -16.01 11.24 -35.19
C LEU A 5 -15.23 11.95 -34.08
N LEU A 6 -15.82 12.95 -33.42
CA LEU A 6 -15.22 13.63 -32.27
C LEU A 6 -15.00 12.68 -31.10
N LEU A 7 -15.98 11.83 -30.79
CA LEU A 7 -15.86 10.84 -29.71
C LEU A 7 -14.73 9.85 -29.99
N VAL A 8 -14.64 9.33 -31.23
CA VAL A 8 -13.55 8.43 -31.63
C VAL A 8 -12.19 9.14 -31.55
N ALA A 9 -12.09 10.39 -32.00
CA ALA A 9 -10.85 11.16 -31.92
C ALA A 9 -10.42 11.39 -30.47
N VAL A 10 -11.34 11.79 -29.59
CA VAL A 10 -11.09 11.95 -28.15
C VAL A 10 -10.66 10.63 -27.52
N GLY A 11 -11.35 9.53 -27.83
CA GLY A 11 -11.00 8.19 -27.33
C GLY A 11 -9.59 7.77 -27.76
N TYR A 12 -9.22 8.02 -29.02
CA TYR A 12 -7.87 7.75 -29.52
C TYR A 12 -6.80 8.60 -28.81
N LEU A 13 -7.06 9.90 -28.60
CA LEU A 13 -6.15 10.77 -27.88
C LEU A 13 -5.96 10.32 -26.42
N ILE A 14 -7.04 9.93 -25.74
CA ILE A 14 -7.01 9.38 -24.38
C ILE A 14 -6.19 8.08 -24.35
N TYR A 15 -6.42 7.18 -25.30
CA TYR A 15 -5.64 5.94 -25.41
C TYR A 15 -4.14 6.24 -25.60
N ARG A 16 -3.79 7.12 -26.55
CA ARG A 16 -2.40 7.51 -26.82
C ARG A 16 -1.74 8.18 -25.61
N TRP A 17 -2.43 9.09 -24.96
CA TRP A 17 -1.97 9.73 -23.73
C TRP A 17 -1.72 8.69 -22.64
N SER A 18 -2.61 7.72 -22.49
CA SER A 18 -2.49 6.67 -21.49
C SER A 18 -1.28 5.78 -21.70
N VAL A 19 -1.04 5.29 -22.92
CA VAL A 19 0.03 4.31 -23.16
C VAL A 19 1.41 4.93 -23.35
N ALA A 20 1.48 6.26 -23.46
CA ALA A 20 2.72 6.99 -23.73
C ALA A 20 3.83 6.80 -22.68
N THR A 21 3.52 6.32 -21.47
CA THR A 21 4.51 6.08 -20.40
C THR A 21 4.93 4.61 -20.28
N PHE A 22 4.26 3.69 -20.98
CA PHE A 22 4.40 2.25 -20.77
C PHE A 22 5.68 1.64 -21.36
N ASP A 23 6.47 2.42 -22.09
CA ASP A 23 7.78 2.02 -22.61
C ASP A 23 8.93 2.21 -21.59
N TYR A 24 8.65 2.75 -20.40
CA TYR A 24 9.65 3.06 -19.38
C TYR A 24 10.50 1.84 -18.97
N PHE A 25 9.86 0.74 -18.59
CA PHE A 25 10.57 -0.47 -18.16
C PHE A 25 11.20 -1.24 -19.33
N GLU A 26 10.60 -1.16 -20.53
CA GLU A 26 11.18 -1.72 -21.76
C GLU A 26 12.52 -1.07 -22.07
N LYS A 27 12.60 0.27 -22.00
CA LYS A 27 13.84 1.03 -22.22
C LYS A 27 14.94 0.70 -21.21
N LEU A 28 14.55 0.37 -19.97
CA LEU A 28 15.47 0.01 -18.90
C LEU A 28 15.83 -1.49 -18.89
N ASN A 29 15.23 -2.29 -19.79
CA ASN A 29 15.37 -3.73 -19.82
C ASN A 29 15.02 -4.41 -18.48
N VAL A 30 13.97 -3.89 -17.82
CA VAL A 30 13.45 -4.40 -16.54
C VAL A 30 12.18 -5.19 -16.81
N PRO A 31 12.03 -6.43 -16.30
CA PRO A 31 10.78 -7.17 -16.45
C PRO A 31 9.64 -6.49 -15.69
N PHE A 32 8.45 -6.42 -16.27
CA PHE A 32 7.32 -5.72 -15.65
C PHE A 32 5.97 -6.34 -16.02
N LEU A 33 4.97 -6.10 -15.17
CA LEU A 33 3.58 -6.48 -15.46
C LEU A 33 3.04 -5.66 -16.63
N LYS A 34 2.50 -6.34 -17.64
CA LYS A 34 1.86 -5.67 -18.78
C LYS A 34 0.69 -4.79 -18.30
N PRO A 35 0.75 -3.48 -18.52
CA PRO A 35 -0.27 -2.56 -18.03
C PRO A 35 -1.53 -2.59 -18.91
N TYR A 36 -2.70 -2.45 -18.28
CA TYR A 36 -3.94 -2.14 -18.99
C TYR A 36 -3.97 -0.64 -19.34
N PRO A 37 -4.47 -0.25 -20.53
CA PRO A 37 -4.70 1.16 -20.82
C PRO A 37 -5.55 1.81 -19.73
N LEU A 38 -5.20 3.05 -19.40
CA LEU A 38 -5.70 3.94 -18.36
C LEU A 38 -5.41 3.51 -16.92
N PHE A 39 -5.45 2.23 -16.63
CA PHE A 39 -5.45 1.72 -15.26
C PHE A 39 -4.16 1.01 -14.86
N GLY A 40 -3.24 0.75 -15.78
CA GLY A 40 -2.02 0.01 -15.46
C GLY A 40 -2.33 -1.38 -14.90
N ALA A 41 -1.61 -1.80 -13.86
CA ALA A 41 -1.75 -3.10 -13.22
C ALA A 41 -2.92 -3.18 -12.21
N ILE A 42 -3.59 -2.08 -11.88
CA ILE A 42 -4.69 -2.09 -10.89
C ILE A 42 -6.05 -2.47 -11.49
N TRP A 43 -6.13 -2.69 -12.81
CA TRP A 43 -7.39 -3.05 -13.48
C TRP A 43 -8.09 -4.32 -12.93
N PRO A 44 -7.39 -5.44 -12.66
CA PRO A 44 -8.03 -6.63 -12.08
C PRO A 44 -8.64 -6.37 -10.70
N TYR A 45 -8.06 -5.42 -9.94
CA TYR A 45 -8.61 -4.98 -8.67
C TYR A 45 -9.89 -4.16 -8.86
N ILE A 46 -9.89 -3.17 -9.75
CA ILE A 46 -11.08 -2.35 -10.05
C ILE A 46 -12.25 -3.22 -10.53
N LYS A 47 -11.95 -4.26 -11.31
CA LYS A 47 -12.95 -5.19 -11.83
C LYS A 47 -13.47 -6.19 -10.78
N GLY A 48 -12.86 -6.23 -9.59
CA GLY A 48 -13.22 -7.16 -8.52
C GLY A 48 -12.80 -8.60 -8.78
N GLU A 49 -11.90 -8.83 -9.74
CA GLU A 49 -11.38 -10.18 -10.05
C GLU A 49 -10.32 -10.62 -9.04
N LYS A 50 -9.57 -9.65 -8.50
CA LYS A 50 -8.49 -9.88 -7.54
C LYS A 50 -8.56 -8.85 -6.42
N SER A 51 -8.20 -9.25 -5.21
CA SER A 51 -7.92 -8.30 -4.14
C SER A 51 -6.61 -7.52 -4.43
N PRO A 52 -6.40 -6.34 -3.83
CA PRO A 52 -5.15 -5.58 -3.96
C PRO A 52 -3.90 -6.41 -3.60
N VAL A 53 -4.03 -7.25 -2.57
CA VAL A 53 -2.96 -8.11 -2.08
C VAL A 53 -2.64 -9.20 -3.10
N GLU A 54 -3.65 -9.84 -3.69
CA GLU A 54 -3.44 -10.87 -4.71
C GLU A 54 -2.79 -10.31 -5.97
N ALA A 55 -3.24 -9.15 -6.45
CA ALA A 55 -2.66 -8.48 -7.62
C ALA A 55 -1.16 -8.17 -7.42
N THR A 56 -0.80 -7.67 -6.24
CA THR A 56 0.60 -7.37 -5.89
C THR A 56 1.42 -8.66 -5.74
N THR A 57 0.86 -9.67 -5.10
CA THR A 57 1.51 -10.97 -4.88
C THR A 57 1.76 -11.73 -6.18
N GLU A 58 0.84 -11.65 -7.13
CA GLU A 58 1.01 -12.24 -8.47
C GLU A 58 2.19 -11.60 -9.21
N GLY A 59 2.29 -10.27 -9.19
CA GLY A 59 3.44 -9.54 -9.72
C GLY A 59 4.76 -10.01 -9.11
N TYR A 60 4.78 -10.22 -7.80
CA TYR A 60 5.93 -10.78 -7.09
C TYR A 60 6.30 -12.19 -7.57
N ARG A 61 5.31 -13.08 -7.71
CA ARG A 61 5.55 -14.48 -8.09
C ARG A 61 6.01 -14.64 -9.54
N LEU A 62 5.42 -13.88 -10.47
CA LEU A 62 5.72 -13.95 -11.90
C LEU A 62 7.19 -13.67 -12.22
N PHE A 63 7.84 -12.81 -11.43
CA PHE A 63 9.22 -12.39 -11.65
C PHE A 63 10.19 -12.85 -10.57
N SER A 64 9.87 -13.94 -9.86
CA SER A 64 10.64 -14.48 -8.72
C SER A 64 12.14 -14.76 -9.00
N GLY A 65 12.53 -14.94 -10.27
CA GLY A 65 13.94 -15.08 -10.67
C GLY A 65 14.72 -13.75 -10.80
N ASN A 66 14.06 -12.60 -10.66
CA ASN A 66 14.66 -11.27 -10.78
C ASN A 66 14.76 -10.61 -9.41
N ARG A 67 15.75 -9.73 -9.23
CA ARG A 67 15.91 -8.99 -7.96
C ARG A 67 14.82 -7.95 -7.73
N PHE A 68 14.26 -7.42 -8.81
CA PHE A 68 13.12 -6.51 -8.83
C PHE A 68 12.39 -6.61 -10.18
N SER A 69 11.16 -6.11 -10.22
CA SER A 69 10.36 -5.97 -11.44
C SER A 69 9.56 -4.67 -11.42
N GLY A 70 9.00 -4.28 -12.56
CA GLY A 70 8.15 -3.11 -12.68
C GLY A 70 6.65 -3.43 -12.66
N PHE A 71 5.85 -2.41 -12.40
CA PHE A 71 4.43 -2.34 -12.69
C PHE A 71 4.05 -0.88 -12.97
N PHE A 72 2.87 -0.65 -13.53
CA PHE A 72 2.33 0.72 -13.62
C PHE A 72 1.10 0.83 -12.74
N SER A 73 1.06 1.84 -11.86
CA SER A 73 -0.18 2.30 -11.24
C SER A 73 -0.73 3.44 -12.09
N PHE A 74 -1.85 3.22 -12.77
CA PHE A 74 -2.29 4.11 -13.86
C PHE A 74 -1.17 4.31 -14.90
N ARG A 75 -0.55 5.49 -14.91
CA ARG A 75 0.55 5.88 -15.81
C ARG A 75 1.91 5.95 -15.12
N GLU A 76 1.94 5.84 -13.79
CA GLU A 76 3.15 5.99 -12.98
C GLU A 76 3.89 4.65 -12.84
N PRO A 77 5.19 4.59 -13.15
CA PRO A 77 5.98 3.39 -12.95
C PRO A 77 6.24 3.16 -11.46
N GLY A 78 6.04 1.92 -11.01
CA GLY A 78 6.37 1.45 -9.67
C GLY A 78 7.27 0.21 -9.73
N TYR A 79 8.10 0.04 -8.71
CA TYR A 79 8.99 -1.12 -8.59
C TYR A 79 8.47 -2.10 -7.54
N LEU A 80 8.51 -3.38 -7.86
CA LEU A 80 8.33 -4.50 -6.93
C LEU A 80 9.71 -5.06 -6.59
N ILE A 81 10.07 -5.05 -5.31
CA ILE A 81 11.38 -5.51 -4.85
C ILE A 81 11.26 -6.96 -4.37
N HIS A 82 12.07 -7.85 -4.94
CA HIS A 82 12.04 -9.29 -4.65
C HIS A 82 13.21 -9.74 -3.78
N ASP A 83 14.33 -8.99 -3.81
CA ASP A 83 15.56 -9.29 -3.08
C ASP A 83 15.57 -8.67 -1.67
N PRO A 84 15.66 -9.48 -0.59
CA PRO A 84 15.76 -8.97 0.79
C PRO A 84 16.94 -8.02 1.03
N GLU A 85 18.07 -8.19 0.33
CA GLU A 85 19.21 -7.28 0.48
C GLU A 85 18.92 -5.91 -0.14
N LEU A 86 18.14 -5.84 -1.23
CA LEU A 86 17.66 -4.57 -1.75
C LEU A 86 16.65 -3.91 -0.81
N ILE A 87 15.77 -4.68 -0.17
CA ILE A 87 14.84 -4.14 0.83
C ILE A 87 15.61 -3.53 2.01
N LYS A 88 16.65 -4.22 2.51
CA LYS A 88 17.53 -3.69 3.56
C LYS A 88 18.28 -2.44 3.09
N GLN A 89 18.75 -2.44 1.85
CA GLN A 89 19.44 -1.28 1.29
C GLN A 89 18.50 -0.06 1.26
N ILE A 90 17.31 -0.19 0.66
CA ILE A 90 16.31 0.88 0.54
C ILE A 90 15.81 1.33 1.92
N GLY A 91 15.45 0.39 2.79
CA GLY A 91 14.78 0.67 4.06
C GLY A 91 15.71 1.03 5.22
N ILE A 92 17.02 0.80 5.10
CA ILE A 92 17.98 1.03 6.19
C ILE A 92 19.16 1.89 5.72
N ARG A 93 19.87 1.47 4.68
CA ARG A 93 21.12 2.12 4.27
C ARG A 93 20.88 3.44 3.56
N ASP A 94 19.95 3.42 2.60
CA ASP A 94 19.63 4.54 1.71
C ASP A 94 18.28 5.18 2.06
N PHE A 95 17.78 4.94 3.29
CA PHE A 95 16.44 5.35 3.73
C PHE A 95 16.17 6.85 3.54
N ASP A 96 17.19 7.71 3.68
CA ASP A 96 17.04 9.15 3.48
C ASP A 96 16.63 9.55 2.06
N HIS A 97 16.74 8.67 1.07
CA HIS A 97 16.23 8.87 -0.29
C HIS A 97 14.81 8.33 -0.51
N PHE A 98 14.29 7.51 0.42
CA PHE A 98 13.02 6.77 0.29
C PHE A 98 12.11 7.02 1.50
N THR A 99 12.05 8.26 1.99
CA THR A 99 11.35 8.59 3.24
C THR A 99 9.84 8.65 3.12
N ASP A 100 9.32 8.94 1.92
CA ASP A 100 7.93 9.33 1.71
C ASP A 100 7.12 8.17 1.10
N HIS A 101 5.85 8.06 1.48
CA HIS A 101 4.96 7.04 0.94
C HIS A 101 4.28 7.53 -0.34
N ALA A 102 3.98 6.61 -1.25
CA ALA A 102 3.28 6.94 -2.50
C ALA A 102 1.86 7.49 -2.29
N ASN A 103 1.21 7.10 -1.19
CA ASN A 103 -0.14 7.56 -0.85
C ASN A 103 -0.06 8.60 0.26
N ASN A 104 -0.46 9.83 -0.05
CA ASN A 104 -0.61 10.90 0.92
C ASN A 104 -2.08 11.37 0.94
N VAL A 105 -2.55 11.77 2.11
CA VAL A 105 -3.86 12.39 2.31
C VAL A 105 -3.63 13.84 2.71
N SER A 106 -4.13 14.78 1.91
CA SER A 106 -4.00 16.20 2.20
C SER A 106 -4.83 16.58 3.44
N VAL A 107 -4.31 17.54 4.23
CA VAL A 107 -4.98 18.04 5.44
C VAL A 107 -6.30 18.73 5.09
N GLU A 108 -6.38 19.30 3.90
CA GLU A 108 -7.56 19.97 3.36
C GLU A 108 -8.68 18.96 3.05
N VAL A 109 -8.32 17.75 2.62
CA VAL A 109 -9.27 16.66 2.35
C VAL A 109 -9.73 16.00 3.64
N ASP A 110 -8.77 15.62 4.50
CA ASP A 110 -9.04 15.03 5.80
C ASP A 110 -8.00 15.53 6.82
N PRO A 111 -8.38 16.43 7.75
CA PRO A 111 -7.45 16.96 8.73
C PRO A 111 -6.92 15.93 9.72
N PHE A 112 -7.63 14.82 9.95
CA PHE A 112 -7.23 13.77 10.88
C PHE A 112 -6.21 12.83 10.22
N LEU A 113 -6.59 12.21 9.09
CA LEU A 113 -5.71 11.32 8.34
C LEU A 113 -4.51 12.08 7.78
N GLY A 114 -4.75 13.26 7.24
CA GLY A 114 -3.72 14.12 6.68
C GLY A 114 -2.81 14.75 7.72
N ARG A 115 -2.98 14.52 9.03
CA ARG A 115 -1.97 14.82 10.08
C ARG A 115 -1.36 13.57 10.70
N SER A 116 -1.86 12.38 10.35
CA SER A 116 -1.35 11.12 10.87
C SER A 116 0.07 10.85 10.37
N LEU A 117 0.82 10.04 11.11
CA LEU A 117 2.19 9.69 10.74
C LEU A 117 2.27 8.84 9.48
N PHE A 118 1.21 8.07 9.16
CA PHE A 118 1.18 7.19 7.99
C PHE A 118 1.10 7.96 6.67
N PHE A 119 0.39 9.09 6.67
CA PHE A 119 0.19 9.96 5.51
C PHE A 119 0.98 11.28 5.64
N SER A 120 2.05 11.31 6.44
CA SER A 120 2.95 12.46 6.53
C SER A 120 4.21 12.18 5.75
N ASP A 121 4.75 13.21 5.11
CA ASP A 121 5.99 13.15 4.34
C ASP A 121 7.06 14.09 4.93
N GLY A 122 8.32 13.85 4.54
CA GLY A 122 9.46 14.72 4.80
C GLY A 122 9.64 15.12 6.27
N GLN A 123 9.85 16.42 6.50
CA GLN A 123 10.14 16.95 7.84
C GLN A 123 8.98 16.77 8.82
N ARG A 124 7.73 16.81 8.34
CA ARG A 124 6.56 16.63 9.20
C ARG A 124 6.52 15.20 9.75
N TRP A 125 6.80 14.22 8.89
CA TRP A 125 6.98 12.84 9.31
C TRP A 125 8.13 12.69 10.29
N LYS A 126 9.32 13.24 9.99
CA LYS A 126 10.50 13.15 10.87
C LYS A 126 10.21 13.72 12.27
N HIS A 127 9.56 14.87 12.36
CA HIS A 127 9.15 15.46 13.64
C HIS A 127 8.13 14.61 14.39
N GLY A 128 7.05 14.18 13.71
CA GLY A 128 6.02 13.34 14.33
C GLY A 128 6.58 12.01 14.83
N ARG A 129 7.48 11.39 14.05
CA ARG A 129 8.13 10.12 14.40
C ARG A 129 9.02 10.29 15.63
N THR A 130 9.80 11.36 15.67
CA THR A 130 10.66 11.68 16.82
C THR A 130 9.84 11.92 18.08
N ALA A 131 8.72 12.65 17.97
CA ALA A 131 7.84 12.92 19.09
C ALA A 131 7.12 11.67 19.63
N LEU A 132 6.70 10.75 18.74
CA LEU A 132 5.95 9.55 19.14
C LEU A 132 6.83 8.38 19.58
N SER A 133 8.08 8.27 19.10
CA SER A 133 8.95 7.13 19.39
C SER A 133 9.14 6.83 20.89
N PRO A 134 9.30 7.83 21.79
CA PRO A 134 9.46 7.58 23.23
C PRO A 134 8.26 6.87 23.89
N ALA A 135 7.05 7.03 23.35
CA ALA A 135 5.85 6.39 23.88
C ALA A 135 5.85 4.87 23.69
N PHE A 136 6.61 4.36 22.71
CA PHE A 136 6.67 2.95 22.34
C PHE A 136 8.00 2.29 22.74
N THR A 137 8.71 2.85 23.73
CA THR A 137 9.92 2.21 24.28
C THR A 137 9.58 0.89 24.96
N GLY A 138 10.54 -0.03 25.05
CA GLY A 138 10.34 -1.34 25.67
C GLY A 138 9.82 -1.27 27.11
N SER A 139 10.19 -0.23 27.87
CA SER A 139 9.64 -0.03 29.22
C SER A 139 8.16 0.37 29.20
N LYS A 140 7.76 1.26 28.30
CA LYS A 140 6.34 1.67 28.19
C LYS A 140 5.48 0.52 27.68
N MET A 141 5.99 -0.27 26.72
CA MET A 141 5.32 -1.45 26.20
C MET A 141 5.09 -2.52 27.29
N ARG A 142 6.06 -2.74 28.19
CA ARG A 142 5.86 -3.66 29.34
C ARG A 142 4.74 -3.20 30.26
N ASN A 143 4.67 -1.90 30.56
CA ASN A 143 3.57 -1.38 31.38
C ASN A 143 2.21 -1.50 30.67
N MET A 144 2.17 -1.28 29.35
CA MET A 144 0.94 -1.48 28.56
C MET A 144 0.51 -2.95 28.52
N PHE A 145 1.47 -3.89 28.54
CA PHE A 145 1.20 -5.32 28.51
C PHE A 145 0.35 -5.76 29.71
N GLU A 146 0.65 -5.28 30.91
CA GLU A 146 -0.14 -5.59 32.12
C GLU A 146 -1.61 -5.19 31.96
N LEU A 147 -1.86 -3.99 31.41
CA LEU A 147 -3.20 -3.50 31.15
C LEU A 147 -3.92 -4.34 30.08
N MET A 148 -3.23 -4.66 28.99
CA MET A 148 -3.77 -5.52 27.93
C MET A 148 -4.14 -6.91 28.45
N THR A 149 -3.30 -7.51 29.31
CA THR A 149 -3.60 -8.80 29.96
C THR A 149 -4.86 -8.71 30.80
N SER A 150 -5.00 -7.67 31.64
CA SER A 150 -6.21 -7.49 32.45
C SER A 150 -7.48 -7.40 31.60
N TYR A 151 -7.45 -6.67 30.48
CA TYR A 151 -8.61 -6.59 29.58
C TYR A 151 -8.88 -7.91 28.87
N THR A 152 -7.83 -8.62 28.47
CA THR A 152 -7.94 -9.94 27.84
C THR A 152 -8.56 -10.95 28.80
N ASP A 153 -8.14 -10.99 30.06
CA ASP A 153 -8.70 -11.85 31.09
C ASP A 153 -10.18 -11.54 31.34
N GLY A 154 -10.54 -10.25 31.38
CA GLY A 154 -11.94 -9.83 31.48
C GLY A 154 -12.78 -10.31 30.30
N ALA A 155 -12.26 -10.17 29.08
CA ALA A 155 -12.91 -10.65 27.86
C ALA A 155 -13.09 -12.18 27.88
N MET A 156 -12.07 -12.93 28.32
CA MET A 156 -12.13 -14.39 28.41
C MET A 156 -13.15 -14.87 29.44
N LYS A 157 -13.20 -14.24 30.61
CA LYS A 157 -14.23 -14.53 31.63
C LYS A 157 -15.64 -14.28 31.09
N ARG A 158 -15.84 -13.20 30.34
CA ARG A 158 -17.12 -12.91 29.71
C ARG A 158 -17.52 -13.98 28.70
N LEU A 159 -16.58 -14.43 27.86
CA LEU A 159 -16.82 -15.50 26.89
C LEU A 159 -17.21 -16.82 27.58
N GLN A 160 -16.52 -17.19 28.66
CA GLN A 160 -16.86 -18.38 29.44
C GLN A 160 -18.27 -18.31 30.03
N LEU A 161 -18.64 -17.16 30.61
CA LEU A 161 -19.98 -16.96 31.17
C LEU A 161 -21.07 -17.09 30.09
N GLU A 162 -20.87 -16.54 28.90
CA GLU A 162 -21.81 -16.67 27.79
C GLU A 162 -21.95 -18.12 27.30
N LEU A 163 -20.85 -18.89 27.28
CA LEU A 163 -20.88 -20.31 26.95
C LEU A 163 -21.69 -21.11 27.98
N GLU A 164 -21.50 -20.83 29.28
CA GLU A 164 -22.25 -21.46 30.35
C GLU A 164 -23.75 -21.14 30.27
N ILE A 165 -24.12 -19.86 30.08
CA ILE A 165 -25.52 -19.45 29.93
C ILE A 165 -26.16 -20.13 28.72
N ASN A 166 -25.49 -20.18 27.58
CA ASN A 166 -26.02 -20.81 26.37
C ASN A 166 -26.10 -22.34 26.49
N SER A 167 -25.20 -22.98 27.24
CA SER A 167 -25.26 -24.42 27.53
C SER A 167 -26.44 -24.80 28.43
N ARG A 168 -26.88 -23.89 29.31
CA ARG A 168 -28.05 -24.08 30.19
C ARG A 168 -29.39 -23.76 29.51
N ARG A 169 -29.37 -23.08 28.36
CA ARG A 169 -30.56 -22.75 27.56
C ARG A 169 -30.92 -23.85 26.54
N LYS A 170 -30.01 -24.78 26.28
CA LYS A 170 -30.27 -26.01 25.52
C LYS A 170 -30.70 -27.13 26.47
#